data_AF-A0A3L6GF32-F1
#
_entry.id   AF-A0A3L6GF32-F1
#
_cell.length_a   1.000
_cell.length_b   1.000
_cell.length_c   1.000
_cell.angle_alpha   90.00
_cell.angle_beta   90.00
_cell.angle_gamma   90.00
#
_symmetry.space_group_name_H-M   'P 1'
#
loop_
_entity.id
_entity.type
_entity.pdbx_description
1 polymer ?
#
loop_
_entity_poly.entity_id
_entity_poly.type
_entity_poly.pdbx_seq_one_letter_code
_entity_poly.pdbx_strand_id
1 'polypeptide(L)'
;MRLFDAVSALKSGYVKLQRAHFPYDPDRVASADEAVASELDSVAALHCLCSSRRGIGPLVDDRWSLVQRLEAEARGRDADIAALGRELRRLQHDNARLSRRVVRSRNDDERRRALLLLSVPKELATPAALVSRFVAASRSVGDFAGLLHGAGTCASSSDDAVAEQARSWRRYAIEAHLWRAMLLVGTGGGDAGSSFHGIMKPRDALDALMQFPRSGLSAFCRAAYLAAVSPEAEAAACRNLDHRAFVSRGGHPRTRLYRAFAAAARSVWALRVLMAGCSESEQSGGGGDGVRMFYASRGSLYRAEFMESVPALGAEEDRRVETGEEKLSVAFTVTPGVKVGDTVVPCRVLLCRRREGFVRIR
;
A
#
# COMPACT_ATOMS: atom_id res chain seq x y z
N MET A 1 -28.11 62.70 -10.15
CA MET A 1 -28.32 63.99 -10.82
C MET A 1 -29.53 64.71 -10.24
N ARG A 2 -30.78 64.21 -10.36
CA ARG A 2 -32.00 64.93 -9.93
C ARG A 2 -32.04 65.49 -8.49
N LEU A 3 -31.46 64.80 -7.48
CA LEU A 3 -31.42 65.32 -6.10
C LEU A 3 -30.51 66.56 -5.97
N PHE A 4 -29.34 66.52 -6.60
CA PHE A 4 -28.41 67.65 -6.58
C PHE A 4 -28.96 68.85 -7.36
N ASP A 5 -29.69 68.58 -8.45
CA ASP A 5 -30.38 69.61 -9.23
C ASP A 5 -31.48 70.28 -8.39
N ALA A 6 -32.32 69.51 -7.70
CA ALA A 6 -33.38 70.02 -6.82
C ALA A 6 -32.83 70.81 -5.62
N VAL A 7 -31.78 70.32 -4.96
CA VAL A 7 -31.12 71.06 -3.86
C VAL A 7 -30.46 72.35 -4.36
N SER A 8 -29.91 72.34 -5.57
CA SER A 8 -29.33 73.55 -6.20
C SER A 8 -30.41 74.56 -6.58
N ALA A 9 -31.55 74.10 -7.11
CA ALA A 9 -32.72 74.91 -7.42
C ALA A 9 -33.33 75.51 -6.14
N LEU A 10 -33.46 74.73 -5.07
CA LEU A 10 -33.88 75.18 -3.74
C LEU A 10 -32.97 76.29 -3.20
N LYS A 11 -31.65 76.09 -3.28
CA LYS A 11 -30.67 77.11 -2.86
C LYS A 11 -30.81 78.40 -3.68
N SER A 12 -31.04 78.29 -4.98
CA SER A 12 -31.28 79.43 -5.86
C SER A 12 -32.59 80.16 -5.53
N GLY A 13 -33.68 79.42 -5.28
CA GLY A 13 -34.96 79.95 -4.85
C GLY A 13 -34.86 80.72 -3.52
N TYR A 14 -34.13 80.16 -2.54
CA TYR A 14 -33.90 80.81 -1.26
C TYR A 14 -33.14 82.14 -1.39
N VAL A 15 -32.13 82.20 -2.27
CA VAL A 15 -31.42 83.46 -2.57
C VAL A 15 -32.34 84.49 -3.22
N LYS A 16 -33.26 84.07 -4.11
CA LYS A 16 -34.26 84.98 -4.70
C LYS A 16 -35.22 85.52 -3.64
N LEU A 17 -35.65 84.68 -2.70
CA LEU A 17 -36.49 85.07 -1.57
C LEU A 17 -35.79 86.11 -0.70
N GLN A 18 -34.52 85.88 -0.33
CA GLN A 18 -33.73 86.85 0.44
C GLN A 18 -33.62 88.22 -0.25
N ARG A 19 -33.48 88.25 -1.58
CA ARG A 19 -33.39 89.48 -2.37
C ARG A 19 -34.72 90.23 -2.49
N ALA A 20 -35.85 89.52 -2.44
CA ALA A 20 -37.18 90.13 -2.52
C ALA A 20 -37.58 90.90 -1.24
N HIS A 21 -36.88 90.67 -0.13
CA HIS A 21 -37.13 91.36 1.14
C HIS A 21 -36.52 92.78 1.21
N PHE A 22 -35.61 93.17 0.31
CA PHE A 22 -35.02 94.50 0.34
C PHE A 22 -34.67 95.08 -1.06
N PRO A 23 -35.37 96.15 -1.50
CA PRO A 23 -36.57 96.74 -0.90
C PRO A 23 -37.75 95.76 -0.94
N TYR A 24 -38.65 95.82 0.04
CA TYR A 24 -39.75 94.88 0.18
C TYR A 24 -40.71 94.93 -1.02
N ASP A 25 -40.86 93.79 -1.71
CA ASP A 25 -41.78 93.61 -2.83
C ASP A 25 -42.64 92.35 -2.59
N PRO A 26 -43.93 92.51 -2.26
CA PRO A 26 -44.79 91.39 -1.85
C PRO A 26 -45.00 90.36 -2.97
N ASP A 27 -45.06 90.79 -4.23
CA ASP A 27 -45.29 89.92 -5.38
C ASP A 27 -44.04 89.06 -5.67
N ARG A 28 -42.85 89.66 -5.52
CA ARG A 28 -41.58 88.93 -5.64
C ARG A 28 -41.36 87.95 -4.49
N VAL A 29 -41.76 88.32 -3.27
CA VAL A 29 -41.72 87.42 -2.11
C VAL A 29 -42.63 86.23 -2.35
N ALA A 30 -43.88 86.45 -2.76
CA ALA A 30 -44.84 85.38 -3.04
C ALA A 30 -44.36 84.43 -4.14
N SER A 31 -43.83 84.96 -5.25
CA SER A 31 -43.31 84.12 -6.34
C SER A 31 -42.06 83.32 -5.96
N ALA A 32 -41.17 83.88 -5.13
CA ALA A 32 -39.99 83.18 -4.66
C ALA A 32 -40.33 82.12 -3.60
N ASP A 33 -41.32 82.39 -2.75
CA ASP A 33 -41.82 81.44 -1.74
C ASP A 33 -42.46 80.21 -2.39
N GLU A 34 -43.33 80.41 -3.38
CA GLU A 34 -43.95 79.32 -4.16
C GLU A 34 -42.89 78.43 -4.84
N ALA A 35 -41.84 79.05 -5.40
CA ALA A 35 -40.74 78.30 -6.02
C ALA A 35 -39.92 77.50 -4.99
N VAL A 36 -39.69 78.05 -3.80
CA VAL A 36 -39.02 77.34 -2.70
C VAL A 36 -39.89 76.19 -2.20
N ALA A 37 -41.21 76.40 -2.04
CA ALA A 37 -42.16 75.38 -1.62
C ALA A 37 -42.20 74.22 -2.63
N SER A 38 -42.27 74.51 -3.93
CA SER A 38 -42.27 73.49 -4.98
C SER A 38 -40.97 72.65 -5.01
N GLU A 39 -39.82 73.29 -4.80
CA GLU A 39 -38.54 72.56 -4.72
C GLU A 39 -38.41 71.75 -3.42
N LEU A 40 -38.94 72.25 -2.30
CA LEU A 40 -39.01 71.49 -1.05
C LEU A 40 -39.89 70.23 -1.20
N ASP A 41 -41.03 70.33 -1.88
CA ASP A 41 -41.89 69.19 -2.18
C ASP A 41 -41.18 68.15 -3.07
N SER A 42 -40.42 68.60 -4.07
CA SER A 42 -39.59 67.75 -4.93
C SER A 42 -38.51 67.01 -4.13
N VAL A 43 -37.79 67.70 -3.24
CA VAL A 43 -36.78 67.11 -2.35
C VAL A 43 -37.42 66.14 -1.36
N ALA A 44 -38.59 66.48 -0.79
CA ALA A 44 -39.34 65.62 0.11
C ALA A 44 -39.82 64.34 -0.59
N ALA A 45 -40.30 64.43 -1.83
CA ALA A 45 -40.68 63.27 -2.63
C ALA A 45 -39.50 62.34 -2.92
N LEU A 46 -38.34 62.91 -3.29
CA LEU A 46 -37.11 62.15 -3.48
C LEU A 46 -36.63 61.48 -2.19
N HIS A 47 -36.70 62.20 -1.07
CA HIS A 47 -36.38 61.65 0.25
C HIS A 47 -37.31 60.48 0.61
N CYS A 48 -38.63 60.62 0.40
CA CYS A 48 -39.59 59.55 0.63
C CYS A 48 -39.31 58.31 -0.24
N LEU A 49 -38.87 58.47 -1.48
CA LEU A 49 -38.48 57.35 -2.36
C LEU A 49 -37.21 56.63 -1.88
N CYS A 50 -36.26 57.36 -1.31
CA CYS A 50 -35.03 56.79 -0.75
C CYS A 50 -35.27 56.12 0.62
N SER A 51 -36.13 56.72 1.45
CA SER A 51 -36.38 56.33 2.85
C SER A 51 -37.58 55.38 3.02
N SER A 52 -38.40 55.17 1.99
CA SER A 52 -39.52 54.22 2.03
C SER A 52 -39.02 52.79 2.24
N ARG A 53 -39.81 52.00 2.97
CA ARG A 53 -39.59 50.56 3.19
C ARG A 53 -39.64 49.72 1.90
N ARG A 54 -40.17 50.30 0.81
CA ARG A 54 -40.14 49.78 -0.57
C ARG A 54 -39.24 50.64 -1.50
N GLY A 55 -38.37 51.45 -0.91
CA GLY A 55 -37.46 52.35 -1.58
C GLY A 55 -36.13 51.68 -1.94
N ILE A 56 -35.21 52.48 -2.48
CA ILE A 56 -33.90 52.00 -2.98
C ILE A 56 -32.95 51.63 -1.84
N GLY A 57 -33.08 52.26 -0.66
CA GLY A 57 -32.20 52.05 0.50
C GLY A 57 -32.04 50.59 0.91
N PRO A 58 -33.13 49.88 1.29
CA PRO A 58 -33.07 48.47 1.68
C PRO A 58 -32.46 47.55 0.61
N LEU A 59 -32.73 47.82 -0.67
CA LEU A 59 -32.17 47.04 -1.78
C LEU A 59 -30.65 47.24 -1.92
N VAL A 60 -30.17 48.47 -1.71
CA VAL A 60 -28.73 48.78 -1.72
C VAL A 60 -28.04 48.13 -0.53
N ASP A 61 -28.65 48.16 0.65
CA ASP A 61 -28.13 47.51 1.86
C ASP A 61 -28.07 45.99 1.69
N ASP A 62 -29.14 45.36 1.17
CA ASP A 62 -29.17 43.93 0.88
C ASP A 62 -28.08 43.53 -0.13
N ARG A 63 -27.93 44.31 -1.20
CA ARG A 63 -26.90 44.05 -2.22
C ARG A 63 -25.50 44.25 -1.66
N TRP A 64 -25.27 45.26 -0.83
CA TRP A 64 -24.01 45.48 -0.13
C TRP A 64 -23.68 44.32 0.82
N SER A 65 -24.66 43.83 1.59
CA SER A 65 -24.49 42.67 2.46
C SER A 65 -24.15 41.39 1.68
N LEU A 66 -24.76 41.20 0.51
CA LEU A 66 -24.47 40.06 -0.37
C LEU A 66 -23.04 40.14 -0.90
N VAL A 67 -22.58 41.31 -1.33
CA VAL A 67 -21.20 41.52 -1.79
C VAL A 67 -20.22 41.18 -0.67
N GLN A 68 -20.45 41.67 0.55
CA GLN A 68 -19.59 41.35 1.69
C GLN A 68 -19.53 39.84 2.00
N ARG A 69 -20.67 39.14 1.92
CA ARG A 69 -20.70 37.67 2.08
C ARG A 69 -19.90 36.96 1.00
N LEU A 70 -20.08 37.35 -0.27
CA LEU A 70 -19.35 36.73 -1.39
C LEU A 70 -17.84 37.00 -1.30
N GLU A 71 -17.43 38.20 -0.87
CA GLU A 71 -16.03 38.51 -0.62
C GLU A 71 -15.45 37.65 0.51
N ALA A 72 -16.19 37.48 1.62
CA ALA A 72 -15.74 36.62 2.72
C ALA A 72 -15.62 35.15 2.26
N GLU A 73 -16.58 34.68 1.46
CA GLU A 73 -16.56 33.33 0.90
C GLU A 73 -15.40 33.13 -0.09
N ALA A 74 -15.12 34.13 -0.93
CA ALA A 74 -13.97 34.12 -1.84
C ALA A 74 -12.64 34.06 -1.05
N ARG A 75 -12.49 34.90 -0.02
CA ARG A 75 -11.31 34.85 0.88
C ARG A 75 -11.16 33.50 1.57
N GLY A 76 -12.27 32.88 1.97
CA GLY A 76 -12.29 31.53 2.54
C GLY A 76 -11.78 30.48 1.55
N ARG A 77 -12.32 30.48 0.33
CA ARG A 77 -11.87 29.59 -0.74
C ARG A 77 -10.40 29.80 -1.11
N ASP A 78 -9.93 31.05 -1.15
CA ASP A 78 -8.52 31.37 -1.41
C ASP A 78 -7.61 30.84 -0.31
N ALA A 79 -8.02 30.91 0.95
CA ALA A 79 -7.30 30.33 2.07
C ALA A 79 -7.22 28.79 1.97
N ASP A 80 -8.31 28.13 1.55
CA ASP A 80 -8.36 26.69 1.33
C ASP A 80 -7.47 26.27 0.16
N ILE A 81 -7.51 27.00 -0.96
CA ILE A 81 -6.62 26.77 -2.11
C ILE A 81 -5.16 26.89 -1.68
N ALA A 82 -4.82 27.91 -0.88
CA ALA A 82 -3.47 28.07 -0.34
C ALA A 82 -3.06 26.92 0.60
N ALA A 83 -3.99 26.43 1.43
CA ALA A 83 -3.76 25.29 2.32
C ALA A 83 -3.52 23.99 1.54
N LEU A 84 -4.39 23.67 0.58
CA LEU A 84 -4.23 22.52 -0.31
C LEU A 84 -2.94 22.60 -1.12
N GLY A 85 -2.59 23.80 -1.62
CA GLY A 85 -1.32 24.03 -2.31
C GLY A 85 -0.09 23.77 -1.44
N ARG A 86 -0.13 24.07 -0.14
CA ARG A 86 0.94 23.73 0.81
C ARG A 86 1.06 22.22 0.99
N GLU A 87 -0.05 21.52 1.16
CA GLU A 87 -0.04 20.07 1.38
C GLU A 87 0.43 19.32 0.13
N LEU A 88 0.02 19.75 -1.07
CA LEU A 88 0.52 19.17 -2.31
C LEU A 88 2.04 19.28 -2.43
N ARG A 89 2.61 20.46 -2.11
CA ARG A 89 4.08 20.64 -2.11
C ARG A 89 4.78 19.76 -1.09
N ARG A 90 4.20 19.59 0.10
CA ARG A 90 4.72 18.68 1.13
C ARG A 90 4.72 17.24 0.63
N LEU A 91 3.60 16.77 0.08
CA LEU A 91 3.47 15.42 -0.47
C LEU A 91 4.42 15.20 -1.65
N GLN A 92 4.60 16.18 -2.53
CA GLN A 92 5.58 16.12 -3.61
C GLN A 92 7.01 15.98 -3.06
N HIS A 93 7.36 16.74 -2.02
CA HIS A 93 8.68 16.64 -1.38
C HIS A 93 8.90 15.28 -0.71
N ASP A 94 7.90 14.78 0.02
CA ASP A 94 7.95 13.48 0.68
C ASP A 94 8.02 12.34 -0.36
N ASN A 95 7.27 12.43 -1.45
CA ASN A 95 7.32 11.47 -2.55
C ASN A 95 8.71 11.46 -3.20
N ALA A 96 9.28 12.63 -3.51
CA ALA A 96 10.65 12.73 -4.03
C ALA A 96 11.70 12.18 -3.05
N ARG A 97 11.51 12.35 -1.73
CA ARG A 97 12.35 11.73 -0.70
C ARG A 97 12.23 10.21 -0.73
N LEU A 98 11.02 9.67 -0.83
CA LEU A 98 10.76 8.23 -0.91
C LEU A 98 11.32 7.62 -2.20
N SER A 99 11.12 8.25 -3.36
CA SER A 99 11.70 7.79 -4.64
C SER A 99 13.23 7.70 -4.54
N ARG A 100 13.89 8.71 -3.95
CA ARG A 100 15.34 8.66 -3.70
C ARG A 100 15.76 7.54 -2.73
N ARG A 101 14.92 7.18 -1.75
CA ARG A 101 15.19 6.03 -0.86
C ARG A 101 15.05 4.71 -1.61
N VAL A 102 14.04 4.57 -2.46
CA VAL A 102 13.82 3.37 -3.28
C VAL A 102 14.98 3.16 -4.25
N VAL A 103 15.42 4.20 -4.96
CA VAL A 103 16.57 4.11 -5.88
C VAL A 103 17.85 3.72 -5.13
N ARG A 104 18.12 4.33 -3.96
CA ARG A 104 19.28 3.95 -3.14
C ARG A 104 19.21 2.49 -2.67
N SER A 105 18.06 2.05 -2.17
CA SER A 105 17.84 0.66 -1.76
C SER A 105 18.07 -0.30 -2.93
N ARG A 106 17.57 0.03 -4.12
CA ARG A 106 17.76 -0.77 -5.33
C ARG A 106 19.25 -0.87 -5.69
N ASN A 107 19.98 0.24 -5.67
CA ASN A 107 21.42 0.23 -5.96
C ASN A 107 22.21 -0.56 -4.91
N ASP A 108 21.84 -0.48 -3.63
CA ASP A 108 22.45 -1.28 -2.57
C ASP A 108 22.15 -2.78 -2.74
N ASP A 109 20.93 -3.13 -3.14
CA ASP A 109 20.54 -4.51 -3.47
C ASP A 109 21.30 -5.03 -4.70
N GLU A 110 21.47 -4.21 -5.75
CA GLU A 110 22.27 -4.55 -6.94
C GLU A 110 23.75 -4.78 -6.55
N ARG A 111 24.35 -3.91 -5.73
CA ARG A 111 25.71 -4.12 -5.19
C ARG A 111 25.83 -5.40 -4.38
N ARG A 112 24.84 -5.70 -3.53
CA ARG A 112 24.79 -6.95 -2.74
C ARG A 112 24.68 -8.18 -3.63
N ARG A 113 23.87 -8.13 -4.70
CA ARG A 113 23.78 -9.21 -5.69
C ARG A 113 25.12 -9.45 -6.37
N ALA A 114 25.81 -8.41 -6.83
CA ALA A 114 27.14 -8.53 -7.43
C ALA A 114 28.15 -9.21 -6.48
N LEU A 115 28.14 -8.87 -5.19
CA LEU A 115 28.97 -9.52 -4.17
C LEU A 115 28.61 -11.00 -3.95
N LEU A 116 27.31 -11.33 -3.95
CA LEU A 116 26.85 -12.72 -3.85
C LEU A 116 27.29 -13.55 -5.07
N LEU A 117 27.26 -12.97 -6.26
CA LEU A 117 27.67 -13.65 -7.50
C LEU A 117 29.15 -14.00 -7.52
N LEU A 118 30.02 -13.12 -7.03
CA LEU A 118 31.44 -13.41 -6.84
C LEU A 118 31.68 -14.60 -5.90
N SER A 119 30.72 -14.89 -5.02
CA SER A 119 30.82 -15.94 -4.01
C SER A 119 30.25 -17.30 -4.47
N VAL A 120 29.61 -17.36 -5.63
CA VAL A 120 28.96 -18.58 -6.16
C VAL A 120 29.76 -19.14 -7.35
N PRO A 121 30.30 -20.37 -7.25
CA PRO A 121 30.86 -21.06 -8.39
C PRO A 121 29.85 -21.20 -9.53
N LYS A 122 30.22 -20.82 -10.75
CA LYS A 122 29.35 -20.92 -11.96
C LYS A 122 28.83 -22.34 -12.20
N GLU A 123 29.57 -23.36 -11.76
CA GLU A 123 29.22 -24.78 -11.85
C GLU A 123 27.94 -25.15 -11.06
N LEU A 124 27.62 -24.41 -10.00
CA LEU A 124 26.44 -24.63 -9.17
C LEU A 124 25.18 -23.90 -9.70
N ALA A 125 25.35 -23.05 -10.71
CA ALA A 125 24.28 -22.26 -11.33
C ALA A 125 23.67 -22.96 -12.57
N THR A 126 23.80 -24.28 -12.67
CA THR A 126 23.16 -25.05 -13.74
C THR A 126 21.64 -25.17 -13.51
N PRO A 127 20.82 -25.21 -14.58
CA PRO A 127 19.37 -25.40 -14.47
C PRO A 127 18.96 -26.58 -13.57
N ALA A 128 19.62 -27.73 -13.75
CA ALA A 128 19.34 -28.94 -12.98
C ALA A 128 19.69 -28.79 -11.48
N ALA A 129 20.82 -28.14 -11.15
CA ALA A 129 21.19 -27.87 -9.77
C ALA A 129 20.18 -26.93 -9.10
N LEU A 130 19.66 -25.93 -9.83
CA LEU A 130 18.67 -25.00 -9.32
C LEU A 130 17.32 -25.69 -9.05
N VAL A 131 16.86 -26.56 -9.97
CA VAL A 131 15.66 -27.38 -9.76
C VAL A 131 15.83 -28.30 -8.55
N SER A 132 16.96 -29.00 -8.43
CA SER A 132 17.26 -29.84 -7.27
C SER A 132 17.25 -29.04 -5.97
N ARG A 133 17.84 -27.83 -5.98
CA ARG A 133 17.87 -26.96 -4.80
C ARG A 133 16.48 -26.43 -4.44
N PHE A 134 15.67 -26.13 -5.46
CA PHE A 134 14.28 -25.73 -5.28
C PHE A 134 13.48 -26.84 -4.60
N VAL A 135 13.57 -28.08 -5.09
CA VAL A 135 12.90 -29.25 -4.48
C VAL A 135 13.36 -29.46 -3.03
N ALA A 136 14.67 -29.34 -2.76
CA ALA A 136 15.19 -29.43 -1.39
C ALA A 136 14.65 -28.32 -0.48
N ALA A 137 14.48 -27.09 -0.99
CA ALA A 137 13.87 -25.99 -0.27
C ALA A 137 12.38 -26.25 0.00
N SER A 138 11.62 -26.74 -0.98
CA SER A 138 10.21 -27.12 -0.81
C SER A 138 10.02 -28.16 0.28
N ARG A 139 10.84 -29.22 0.29
CA ARG A 139 10.80 -30.23 1.35
C ARG A 139 11.09 -29.63 2.72
N SER A 140 12.19 -28.86 2.84
CA SER A 140 12.58 -28.29 4.13
C SER A 140 11.59 -27.27 4.68
N VAL A 141 10.95 -26.46 3.81
CA VAL A 141 9.88 -25.53 4.21
C VAL A 141 8.62 -26.30 4.61
N GLY A 142 8.24 -27.34 3.87
CA GLY A 142 7.11 -28.21 4.20
C GLY A 142 7.28 -28.98 5.52
N ASP A 143 8.50 -29.43 5.82
CA ASP A 143 8.84 -30.08 7.11
C ASP A 143 8.68 -29.09 8.27
N PHE A 144 9.17 -27.86 8.10
CA PHE A 144 9.02 -26.81 9.11
C PHE A 144 7.55 -26.38 9.28
N ALA A 145 6.79 -26.27 8.18
CA ALA A 145 5.35 -26.02 8.22
C ALA A 145 4.60 -27.11 9.00
N GLY A 146 4.98 -28.37 8.81
CA GLY A 146 4.44 -29.50 9.56
C GLY A 146 4.72 -29.40 11.07
N LEU A 147 5.94 -29.00 11.45
CA LEU A 147 6.30 -28.77 12.85
C LEU A 147 5.50 -27.63 13.50
N LEU A 148 5.32 -26.52 12.79
CA LEU A 148 4.49 -25.39 13.26
C LEU A 148 3.01 -25.78 13.38
N HIS A 149 2.50 -26.55 12.43
CA HIS A 149 1.15 -27.07 12.47
C HIS A 149 0.93 -27.95 13.71
N GLY A 150 1.83 -28.91 13.94
CA GLY A 150 1.75 -29.82 15.09
C GLY A 150 1.92 -29.14 16.45
N ALA A 151 2.63 -28.02 16.52
CA ALA A 151 2.75 -27.23 17.75
C ALA A 151 1.47 -26.45 18.11
N GLY A 152 0.67 -26.06 17.11
CA GLY A 152 -0.57 -25.30 17.28
C GLY A 152 -1.85 -26.14 17.40
N THR A 153 -1.78 -27.46 17.20
CA THR A 153 -2.89 -28.40 17.40
C THR A 153 -2.71 -29.09 18.74
N CYS A 154 -3.34 -28.57 19.79
CA CYS A 154 -3.63 -29.38 20.96
C CYS A 154 -4.50 -30.56 20.52
N ALA A 155 -4.12 -31.78 20.91
CA ALA A 155 -4.76 -33.02 20.48
C ALA A 155 -6.26 -33.03 20.78
N SER A 156 -7.10 -32.70 19.79
CA SER A 156 -8.49 -33.11 19.74
C SER A 156 -8.58 -34.35 18.85
N SER A 157 -8.70 -35.51 19.50
CA SER A 157 -8.83 -36.84 18.91
C SER A 157 -10.23 -37.06 18.31
N SER A 158 -10.68 -36.15 17.44
CA SER A 158 -11.90 -36.36 16.67
C SER A 158 -11.53 -36.84 15.26
N ASP A 159 -11.88 -38.10 14.99
CA ASP A 159 -11.91 -38.76 13.68
C ASP A 159 -13.07 -38.21 12.83
N ASP A 160 -13.09 -36.89 12.65
CA ASP A 160 -14.02 -36.22 11.74
C ASP A 160 -13.24 -35.83 10.48
N ALA A 161 -13.70 -36.34 9.32
CA ALA A 161 -13.11 -36.04 8.01
C ALA A 161 -13.08 -34.53 7.73
N VAL A 162 -14.05 -33.76 8.25
CA VAL A 162 -14.08 -32.29 8.14
C VAL A 162 -12.99 -31.65 8.99
N ALA A 163 -12.69 -32.22 10.17
CA ALA A 163 -11.61 -31.76 11.03
C ALA A 163 -10.24 -32.10 10.41
N GLU A 164 -10.07 -33.27 9.81
CA GLU A 164 -8.84 -33.65 9.07
C GLU A 164 -8.58 -32.73 7.88
N GLN A 165 -9.62 -32.42 7.14
CA GLN A 165 -9.60 -31.45 6.05
C GLN A 165 -9.17 -30.05 6.53
N ALA A 166 -9.75 -29.55 7.62
CA ALA A 166 -9.36 -28.26 8.19
C ALA A 166 -7.90 -28.25 8.67
N ARG A 167 -7.40 -29.39 9.20
CA ARG A 167 -6.00 -29.55 9.60
C ARG A 167 -5.06 -29.48 8.39
N SER A 168 -5.38 -30.17 7.29
CA SER A 168 -4.56 -30.15 6.07
C SER A 168 -4.46 -28.74 5.47
N TRP A 169 -5.58 -28.01 5.40
CA TRP A 169 -5.61 -26.62 4.91
C TRP A 169 -4.74 -25.70 5.75
N ARG A 170 -4.78 -25.86 7.09
CA ARG A 170 -3.96 -25.06 8.00
C ARG A 170 -2.48 -25.29 7.78
N ARG A 171 -2.05 -26.54 7.57
CA ARG A 171 -0.65 -26.86 7.24
C ARG A 171 -0.21 -26.18 5.94
N TYR A 172 -1.00 -26.30 4.88
CA TYR A 172 -0.66 -25.69 3.58
C TYR A 172 -0.70 -24.16 3.62
N ALA A 173 -1.58 -23.55 4.43
CA ALA A 173 -1.58 -22.12 4.66
C ALA A 173 -0.31 -21.64 5.37
N ILE A 174 0.19 -22.40 6.36
CA ILE A 174 1.47 -22.13 7.01
C ILE A 174 2.61 -22.24 5.98
N GLU A 175 2.64 -23.30 5.18
CA GLU A 175 3.66 -23.48 4.13
C GLU A 175 3.67 -22.31 3.13
N ALA A 176 2.50 -21.88 2.65
CA ALA A 176 2.35 -20.73 1.77
C ALA A 176 2.86 -19.43 2.42
N HIS A 177 2.57 -19.23 3.71
CA HIS A 177 3.04 -18.08 4.46
C HIS A 177 4.57 -18.10 4.59
N LEU A 178 5.17 -19.23 4.95
CA LEU A 178 6.62 -19.38 5.08
C LEU A 178 7.35 -19.06 3.77
N TRP A 179 6.87 -19.58 2.64
CA TRP A 179 7.42 -19.26 1.33
C TRP A 179 7.39 -17.75 1.04
N ARG A 180 6.23 -17.12 1.24
CA ARG A 180 6.08 -15.68 1.01
C ARG A 180 6.99 -14.88 1.94
N ALA A 181 7.03 -15.22 3.22
CA ALA A 181 7.85 -14.53 4.21
C ALA A 181 9.35 -14.64 3.87
N MET A 182 9.84 -15.85 3.59
CA MET A 182 11.26 -16.09 3.31
C MET A 182 11.71 -15.54 1.94
N LEU A 183 10.82 -15.44 0.95
CA LEU A 183 11.14 -14.88 -0.36
C LEU A 183 11.02 -13.35 -0.43
N LEU A 184 10.16 -12.74 0.38
CA LEU A 184 9.99 -11.27 0.41
C LEU A 184 11.00 -10.56 1.30
N VAL A 185 11.60 -11.28 2.26
CA VAL A 185 12.62 -10.71 3.15
C VAL A 185 13.88 -10.34 2.34
N GLY A 186 14.37 -9.12 2.58
CA GLY A 186 15.63 -8.65 2.01
C GLY A 186 16.82 -9.47 2.52
N THR A 187 17.84 -9.65 1.67
CA THR A 187 19.14 -10.19 2.11
C THR A 187 19.79 -9.16 3.01
N GLY A 188 19.58 -9.28 4.33
CA GLY A 188 20.11 -8.36 5.32
C GLY A 188 21.63 -8.14 5.17
N GLY A 189 22.15 -7.07 5.79
CA GLY A 189 23.55 -6.60 5.82
C GLY A 189 24.60 -7.56 6.38
N GLY A 190 24.50 -8.86 6.11
CA GLY A 190 25.54 -9.82 6.46
C GLY A 190 26.80 -9.61 5.63
N ASP A 191 27.94 -9.90 6.26
CA ASP A 191 29.27 -9.85 5.67
C ASP A 191 29.35 -10.76 4.43
N ALA A 192 29.80 -10.18 3.32
CA ALA A 192 30.05 -10.88 2.06
C ALA A 192 31.28 -11.79 2.14
N GLY A 193 32.08 -11.71 3.21
CA GLY A 193 33.29 -12.52 3.40
C GLY A 193 33.05 -14.03 3.59
N SER A 194 31.83 -14.46 3.93
CA SER A 194 31.53 -15.90 4.09
C SER A 194 31.17 -16.53 2.74
N SER A 195 32.06 -17.36 2.19
CA SER A 195 31.82 -18.09 0.93
C SER A 195 30.60 -19.01 1.03
N PHE A 196 29.77 -19.02 -0.03
CA PHE A 196 28.60 -19.89 -0.16
C PHE A 196 28.92 -21.37 0.14
N HIS A 197 30.05 -21.86 -0.34
CA HIS A 197 30.49 -23.24 -0.12
C HIS A 197 30.76 -23.53 1.37
N GLY A 198 31.37 -22.57 2.08
CA GLY A 198 31.63 -22.69 3.52
C GLY A 198 30.34 -22.80 4.33
N ILE A 199 29.31 -22.03 3.99
CA ILE A 199 28.00 -22.05 4.65
C ILE A 199 27.24 -23.37 4.37
N MET A 200 27.44 -23.95 3.19
CA MET A 200 26.78 -25.18 2.78
C MET A 200 27.47 -26.46 3.27
N LYS A 201 28.76 -26.38 3.67
CA LYS A 201 29.57 -27.54 4.09
C LYS A 201 29.09 -28.20 5.40
N PRO A 202 28.71 -27.47 6.47
CA PRO A 202 28.17 -28.09 7.68
C PRO A 202 26.89 -28.87 7.38
N ARG A 203 26.76 -30.07 7.96
CA ARG A 203 25.53 -30.88 7.79
C ARG A 203 24.32 -30.15 8.37
N ASP A 204 24.48 -29.59 9.56
CA ASP A 204 23.45 -28.82 10.24
C ASP A 204 23.50 -27.33 9.86
N ALA A 205 22.34 -26.74 9.60
CA ALA A 205 22.19 -25.32 9.36
C ALA A 205 22.55 -24.49 10.59
N LEU A 206 22.27 -25.00 11.79
CA LEU A 206 22.59 -24.29 13.03
C LEU A 206 24.10 -24.24 13.27
N ASP A 207 24.83 -25.30 12.93
CA ASP A 207 26.29 -25.32 13.02
C ASP A 207 26.92 -24.33 12.03
N ALA A 208 26.34 -24.18 10.83
CA ALA A 208 26.75 -23.16 9.88
C ALA A 208 26.53 -21.74 10.43
N LEU A 209 25.41 -21.49 11.13
CA LEU A 209 25.15 -20.20 11.78
C LEU A 209 26.13 -19.90 12.92
N MET A 210 26.57 -20.92 13.66
CA MET A 210 27.57 -20.77 14.71
C MET A 210 28.97 -20.50 14.15
N GLN A 211 29.34 -21.15 13.04
CA GLN A 211 30.63 -20.95 12.37
C GLN A 211 30.70 -19.61 11.65
N PHE A 212 29.57 -19.14 11.10
CA PHE A 212 29.48 -17.91 10.32
C PHE A 212 28.41 -16.93 10.89
N PRO A 213 28.59 -16.41 12.11
CA PRO A 213 27.57 -15.64 12.83
C PRO A 213 27.30 -14.24 12.25
N ARG A 214 28.15 -13.76 11.33
CA ARG A 214 27.97 -12.47 10.64
C ARG A 214 27.69 -12.62 9.15
N SER A 215 27.47 -13.85 8.67
CA SER A 215 27.22 -14.12 7.25
C SER A 215 25.89 -13.56 6.73
N GLY A 216 25.77 -13.49 5.41
CA GLY A 216 24.48 -13.26 4.74
C GLY A 216 23.39 -14.26 5.15
N LEU A 217 23.74 -15.51 5.47
CA LEU A 217 22.79 -16.50 5.99
C LEU A 217 22.28 -16.09 7.39
N SER A 218 23.16 -15.67 8.29
CA SER A 218 22.75 -15.23 9.64
C SER A 218 21.78 -14.03 9.58
N ALA A 219 22.13 -13.02 8.77
CA ALA A 219 21.27 -11.85 8.56
C ALA A 219 19.92 -12.23 7.95
N PHE A 220 19.92 -13.16 6.98
CA PHE A 220 18.70 -13.71 6.40
C PHE A 220 17.86 -14.45 7.43
N CYS A 221 18.44 -15.36 8.23
CA CYS A 221 17.75 -16.12 9.26
C CYS A 221 17.08 -15.21 10.30
N ARG A 222 17.75 -14.13 10.73
CA ARG A 222 17.15 -13.12 11.63
C ARG A 222 15.89 -12.50 11.02
N ALA A 223 16.00 -11.97 9.81
CA ALA A 223 14.88 -11.26 9.17
C ALA A 223 13.75 -12.23 8.77
N ALA A 224 14.09 -13.40 8.25
CA ALA A 224 13.15 -14.45 7.87
C ALA A 224 12.40 -15.00 9.08
N TYR A 225 13.04 -15.21 10.23
CA TYR A 225 12.37 -15.74 11.42
C TYR A 225 11.30 -14.76 11.93
N LEU A 226 11.65 -13.49 12.05
CA LEU A 226 10.75 -12.45 12.54
C LEU A 226 9.54 -12.23 11.61
N ALA A 227 9.72 -12.47 10.31
CA ALA A 227 8.66 -12.36 9.31
C ALA A 227 7.79 -13.63 9.20
N ALA A 228 8.38 -14.82 9.36
CA ALA A 228 7.74 -16.10 9.05
C ALA A 228 7.11 -16.80 10.26
N VAL A 229 7.61 -16.54 11.47
CA VAL A 229 7.11 -17.15 12.71
C VAL A 229 6.40 -16.09 13.53
N SER A 230 5.09 -16.27 13.75
CA SER A 230 4.31 -15.37 14.60
C SER A 230 4.62 -15.57 16.09
N PRO A 231 4.49 -14.54 16.93
CA PRO A 231 4.67 -14.69 18.38
C PRO A 231 3.77 -15.78 18.99
N GLU A 232 2.56 -15.96 18.47
CA GLU A 232 1.61 -16.98 18.91
C GLU A 232 2.09 -18.40 18.59
N ALA A 233 2.57 -18.63 17.36
CA ALA A 233 3.12 -19.92 16.96
C ALA A 233 4.40 -20.27 17.73
N GLU A 234 5.22 -19.26 18.03
CA GLU A 234 6.41 -19.37 18.86
C GLU A 234 6.08 -19.71 20.32
N ALA A 235 5.09 -19.04 20.91
CA ALA A 235 4.62 -19.34 22.27
C ALA A 235 4.06 -20.77 22.36
N ALA A 236 3.28 -21.21 21.37
CA ALA A 236 2.75 -22.57 21.31
C ALA A 236 3.86 -23.63 21.19
N ALA A 237 4.89 -23.36 20.39
CA ALA A 237 5.96 -24.32 20.12
C ALA A 237 7.09 -24.33 21.16
N CYS A 238 7.44 -23.18 21.74
CA CYS A 238 8.61 -23.00 22.61
C CYS A 238 8.28 -22.66 24.06
N ARG A 239 7.02 -22.29 24.39
CA ARG A 239 6.57 -21.86 25.73
C ARG A 239 7.43 -20.75 26.37
N ASN A 240 8.22 -20.02 25.58
CA ASN A 240 9.15 -18.99 26.03
C ASN A 240 9.17 -17.82 25.03
N LEU A 241 8.95 -16.60 25.52
CA LEU A 241 8.92 -15.36 24.74
C LEU A 241 10.31 -14.72 24.54
N ASP A 242 11.33 -15.13 25.30
CA ASP A 242 12.70 -14.61 25.18
C ASP A 242 13.38 -15.01 23.86
N HIS A 243 12.85 -16.05 23.20
CA HIS A 243 13.35 -16.57 21.95
C HIS A 243 13.35 -15.51 20.84
N ARG A 244 12.23 -14.80 20.67
CA ARG A 244 12.07 -13.75 19.66
C ARG A 244 13.01 -12.58 19.91
N ALA A 245 13.17 -12.17 21.17
CA ALA A 245 14.06 -11.08 21.55
C ALA A 245 15.53 -11.45 21.32
N PHE A 246 15.91 -12.71 21.56
CA PHE A 246 17.25 -13.20 21.25
C PHE A 246 17.52 -13.19 19.74
N VAL A 247 16.58 -13.68 18.92
CA VAL A 247 16.70 -13.63 17.45
C VAL A 247 16.73 -12.18 16.94
N SER A 248 15.91 -11.31 17.52
CA SER A 248 15.87 -9.88 17.17
C SER A 248 17.21 -9.17 17.38
N ARG A 249 18.01 -9.62 18.35
CA ARG A 249 19.37 -9.15 18.63
C ARG A 249 20.45 -9.81 17.73
N GLY A 250 20.06 -10.72 16.84
CA GLY A 250 20.98 -11.45 15.95
C GLY A 250 21.48 -12.78 16.51
N GLY A 251 20.90 -13.26 17.62
CA GLY A 251 21.21 -14.58 18.15
C GLY A 251 20.50 -15.71 17.39
N HIS A 252 21.07 -16.91 17.46
CA HIS A 252 20.52 -18.13 16.89
C HIS A 252 20.26 -19.17 17.99
N PRO A 253 19.02 -19.28 18.51
CA PRO A 253 18.69 -20.21 19.59
C PRO A 253 18.93 -21.67 19.23
N ARG A 254 19.40 -22.47 20.19
CA ARG A 254 19.57 -23.92 20.03
C ARG A 254 18.30 -24.69 20.42
N THR A 255 17.16 -24.34 19.84
CA THR A 255 15.88 -25.04 20.07
C THR A 255 15.52 -25.95 18.90
N ARG A 256 14.65 -26.96 19.14
CA ARG A 256 14.13 -27.83 18.07
C ARG A 256 13.43 -27.03 16.97
N LEU A 257 12.62 -26.04 17.36
CA LEU A 257 11.91 -25.16 16.43
C LEU A 257 12.90 -24.36 15.57
N TYR A 258 13.86 -23.68 16.20
CA TYR A 258 14.79 -22.83 15.48
C TYR A 258 15.75 -23.63 14.59
N ARG A 259 16.14 -24.83 15.00
CA ARG A 259 16.96 -25.74 14.18
C ARG A 259 16.24 -26.15 12.90
N ALA A 260 14.95 -26.50 12.99
CA ALA A 260 14.14 -26.82 11.82
C ALA A 260 13.91 -25.58 10.93
N PHE A 261 13.64 -24.42 11.55
CA PHE A 261 13.58 -23.14 10.84
C PHE A 261 14.90 -22.85 10.10
N ALA A 262 16.04 -23.02 10.75
CA ALA A 262 17.36 -22.75 10.17
C ALA A 262 17.64 -23.65 8.96
N ALA A 263 17.20 -24.92 8.98
CA ALA A 263 17.28 -25.81 7.83
C ALA A 263 16.46 -25.30 6.63
N ALA A 264 15.21 -24.86 6.89
CA ALA A 264 14.33 -24.27 5.87
C ALA A 264 14.92 -22.95 5.33
N ALA A 265 15.31 -22.06 6.23
CA ALA A 265 15.89 -20.77 5.90
C ALA A 265 17.20 -20.91 5.11
N ARG A 266 18.10 -21.83 5.50
CA ARG A 266 19.33 -22.10 4.74
C ARG A 266 19.03 -22.62 3.34
N SER A 267 17.99 -23.43 3.17
CA SER A 267 17.59 -23.93 1.86
C SER A 267 17.01 -22.85 0.95
N VAL A 268 16.14 -21.99 1.48
CA VAL A 268 15.60 -20.85 0.74
C VAL A 268 16.69 -19.80 0.45
N TRP A 269 17.57 -19.52 1.40
CA TRP A 269 18.70 -18.62 1.22
C TRP A 269 19.60 -19.11 0.09
N ALA A 270 19.97 -20.39 0.09
CA ALA A 270 20.82 -20.94 -0.95
C ALA A 270 20.15 -20.90 -2.33
N LEU A 271 18.85 -21.22 -2.40
CA LEU A 271 18.06 -21.07 -3.61
C LEU A 271 18.12 -19.62 -4.14
N ARG A 272 17.90 -18.62 -3.28
CA ARG A 272 17.96 -17.19 -3.67
C ARG A 272 19.33 -16.80 -4.22
N VAL A 273 20.40 -17.27 -3.57
CA VAL A 273 21.77 -17.01 -4.00
C VAL A 273 22.04 -17.62 -5.38
N LEU A 274 21.57 -18.85 -5.63
CA LEU A 274 21.70 -19.49 -6.95
C LEU A 274 20.84 -18.81 -8.03
N MET A 275 19.60 -18.42 -7.71
CA MET A 275 18.73 -17.73 -8.67
C MET A 275 19.31 -16.38 -9.11
N ALA A 276 19.96 -15.65 -8.19
CA ALA A 276 20.72 -14.45 -8.53
C ALA A 276 21.87 -14.81 -9.50
N GLY A 277 22.60 -15.90 -9.22
CA GLY A 277 23.59 -16.56 -10.08
C GLY A 277 23.20 -16.67 -11.56
N CYS A 278 22.03 -17.23 -11.81
CA CYS A 278 21.59 -17.57 -13.16
C CYS A 278 21.06 -16.37 -13.97
N SER A 279 20.73 -15.24 -13.31
CA SER A 279 20.08 -14.09 -13.96
C SER A 279 21.02 -13.16 -14.76
N GLU A 280 22.35 -13.30 -14.64
CA GLU A 280 23.31 -12.44 -15.35
C GLU A 280 23.86 -13.04 -16.65
N SER A 281 23.65 -14.33 -16.92
CA SER A 281 24.12 -14.96 -18.16
C SER A 281 23.41 -14.46 -19.43
N GLU A 282 22.36 -13.64 -19.29
CA GLU A 282 21.48 -13.17 -20.37
C GLU A 282 21.87 -11.81 -20.97
N GLN A 283 22.90 -11.11 -20.47
CA GLN A 283 23.31 -9.82 -21.04
C GLN A 283 24.07 -9.94 -22.38
N SER A 284 24.25 -11.16 -22.89
CA SER A 284 24.79 -11.43 -24.24
C SER A 284 23.67 -11.86 -25.20
N GLY A 285 22.82 -10.92 -25.62
CA GLY A 285 22.20 -10.89 -26.96
C GLY A 285 21.26 -12.02 -27.42
N GLY A 286 20.77 -12.93 -26.56
CA GLY A 286 19.80 -13.96 -26.95
C GLY A 286 18.67 -14.07 -25.94
N GLY A 287 17.42 -13.87 -26.39
CA GLY A 287 16.20 -13.82 -25.56
C GLY A 287 15.75 -15.15 -24.93
N GLY A 288 16.64 -15.84 -24.21
CA GLY A 288 16.42 -17.18 -23.63
C GLY A 288 16.35 -17.24 -22.11
N ASP A 289 15.18 -16.93 -21.57
CA ASP A 289 14.52 -17.56 -20.41
C ASP A 289 15.29 -17.76 -19.08
N GLY A 290 15.62 -16.64 -18.43
CA GLY A 290 16.13 -16.59 -17.06
C GLY A 290 15.17 -17.20 -16.01
N VAL A 291 15.74 -17.51 -14.84
CA VAL A 291 15.01 -18.17 -13.74
C VAL A 291 13.86 -17.29 -13.24
N ARG A 292 12.63 -17.81 -13.27
CA ARG A 292 11.44 -17.08 -12.81
C ARG A 292 10.62 -17.92 -11.86
N MET A 293 10.32 -17.35 -10.70
CA MET A 293 9.28 -17.87 -9.80
C MET A 293 7.91 -17.37 -10.24
N PHE A 294 6.91 -18.25 -10.21
CA PHE A 294 5.52 -17.88 -10.53
C PHE A 294 4.55 -18.42 -9.48
N TYR A 295 3.40 -17.75 -9.37
CA TYR A 295 2.33 -18.07 -8.44
C TYR A 295 1.01 -18.13 -9.21
N ALA A 296 0.16 -19.10 -8.86
CA ALA A 296 -1.20 -19.13 -9.36
C ALA A 296 -2.05 -18.07 -8.63
N SER A 297 -2.79 -17.28 -9.40
CA SER A 297 -3.69 -16.25 -8.85
C SER A 297 -4.95 -16.90 -8.26
N ARG A 298 -5.44 -16.37 -7.14
CA ARG A 298 -6.68 -16.83 -6.53
C ARG A 298 -7.86 -16.67 -7.51
N GLY A 299 -8.61 -17.74 -7.72
CA GLY A 299 -9.73 -17.83 -8.65
C GLY A 299 -9.35 -18.21 -10.08
N SER A 300 -8.06 -18.37 -10.40
CA SER A 300 -7.62 -18.89 -11.69
C SER A 300 -8.04 -20.35 -11.87
N LEU A 301 -8.28 -20.76 -13.12
CA LEU A 301 -8.55 -22.16 -13.46
C LEU A 301 -7.32 -23.02 -13.22
N TYR A 302 -7.54 -24.25 -12.77
CA TYR A 302 -6.50 -25.26 -12.66
C TYR A 302 -5.93 -25.62 -14.04
N ARG A 303 -4.61 -25.72 -14.14
CA ARG A 303 -3.89 -26.14 -15.35
C ARG A 303 -2.77 -27.10 -14.95
N ALA A 304 -2.93 -28.38 -15.25
CA ALA A 304 -2.01 -29.44 -14.83
C ALA A 304 -0.56 -29.24 -15.34
N GLU A 305 -0.38 -28.55 -16.46
CA GLU A 305 0.95 -28.22 -17.02
C GLU A 305 1.80 -27.33 -16.10
N PHE A 306 1.15 -26.44 -15.33
CA PHE A 306 1.84 -25.44 -14.49
C PHE A 306 1.50 -25.58 -13.01
N MET A 307 0.56 -26.44 -12.66
CA MET A 307 0.00 -26.54 -11.32
C MET A 307 -0.11 -28.00 -10.89
N GLU A 308 0.29 -28.27 -9.66
CA GLU A 308 0.10 -29.56 -8.99
C GLU A 308 -0.95 -29.38 -7.89
N SER A 309 -2.04 -30.15 -7.95
CA SER A 309 -3.04 -30.15 -6.88
C SER A 309 -2.47 -30.82 -5.63
N VAL A 310 -2.66 -30.18 -4.48
CA VAL A 310 -2.26 -30.74 -3.19
C VAL A 310 -3.39 -31.61 -2.64
N PRO A 311 -3.09 -32.81 -2.07
CA PRO A 311 -4.10 -33.68 -1.46
C PRO A 311 -4.67 -32.98 -0.23
N ALA A 312 -5.85 -32.42 -0.44
CA ALA A 312 -6.52 -31.52 0.48
C ALA A 312 -8.00 -31.46 0.15
N LEU A 313 -8.51 -32.42 -0.61
CA LEU A 313 -9.91 -32.77 -0.78
C LEU A 313 -9.95 -34.26 -0.43
N GLY A 314 -11.04 -34.77 0.14
CA GLY A 314 -11.09 -36.20 0.51
C GLY A 314 -10.81 -37.10 -0.70
N ALA A 315 -10.43 -38.37 -0.47
CA ALA A 315 -10.05 -39.31 -1.56
C ALA A 315 -11.08 -39.42 -2.71
N GLU A 316 -12.36 -39.20 -2.42
CA GLU A 316 -13.46 -39.14 -3.39
C GLU A 316 -13.43 -37.89 -4.28
N GLU A 317 -13.01 -36.75 -3.74
CA GLU A 317 -12.90 -35.48 -4.47
C GLU A 317 -11.58 -35.41 -5.27
N ASP A 318 -10.49 -36.01 -4.77
CA ASP A 318 -9.24 -36.17 -5.54
C ASP A 318 -9.47 -37.02 -6.81
N ARG A 319 -10.32 -38.06 -6.76
CA ARG A 319 -10.73 -38.82 -7.97
C ARG A 319 -11.56 -37.98 -8.96
N ARG A 320 -12.37 -37.03 -8.47
CA ARG A 320 -13.16 -36.13 -9.33
C ARG A 320 -12.34 -35.00 -9.95
N VAL A 321 -11.22 -34.64 -9.33
CA VAL A 321 -10.19 -33.77 -9.91
C VAL A 321 -9.57 -34.44 -11.15
N GLU A 322 -9.39 -35.77 -11.10
CA GLU A 322 -8.87 -36.57 -12.22
C GLU A 322 -9.89 -36.76 -13.36
N THR A 323 -11.20 -36.83 -13.06
CA THR A 323 -12.25 -37.01 -14.10
C THR A 323 -12.64 -35.74 -14.86
N GLY A 324 -12.19 -34.55 -14.42
CA GLY A 324 -12.42 -33.28 -15.15
C GLY A 324 -13.86 -32.76 -15.13
N GLU A 325 -14.71 -33.28 -14.25
CA GLU A 325 -16.16 -33.02 -14.25
C GLU A 325 -16.57 -31.68 -13.62
N GLU A 326 -15.70 -31.03 -12.83
CA GLU A 326 -15.97 -29.74 -12.18
C GLU A 326 -14.92 -28.66 -12.52
N LYS A 327 -15.36 -27.43 -12.82
CA LYS A 327 -14.47 -26.26 -12.99
C LYS A 327 -13.87 -25.86 -11.63
N LEU A 328 -12.76 -26.51 -11.27
CA LEU A 328 -12.00 -26.17 -10.08
C LEU A 328 -11.22 -24.87 -10.27
N SER A 329 -11.18 -24.07 -9.21
CA SER A 329 -10.44 -22.80 -9.17
C SER A 329 -9.40 -22.84 -8.07
N VAL A 330 -8.30 -22.13 -8.27
CA VAL A 330 -7.22 -22.04 -7.29
C VAL A 330 -7.68 -21.21 -6.09
N ALA A 331 -7.65 -21.79 -4.90
CA ALA A 331 -7.86 -21.06 -3.65
C ALA A 331 -6.63 -20.20 -3.34
N PHE A 332 -5.46 -20.82 -3.26
CA PHE A 332 -4.17 -20.15 -3.11
C PHE A 332 -3.00 -21.07 -3.52
N THR A 333 -1.84 -20.45 -3.75
CA THR A 333 -0.58 -21.16 -4.02
C THR A 333 0.08 -21.57 -2.71
N VAL A 334 0.34 -22.88 -2.53
CA VAL A 334 1.01 -23.46 -1.35
C VAL A 334 2.52 -23.32 -1.48
N THR A 335 3.07 -23.71 -2.63
CA THR A 335 4.49 -23.51 -2.97
C THR A 335 4.59 -22.85 -4.33
N PRO A 336 5.50 -21.87 -4.52
CA PRO A 336 5.70 -21.25 -5.83
C PRO A 336 6.10 -22.30 -6.88
N GLY A 337 5.81 -22.01 -8.14
CA GLY A 337 6.40 -22.72 -9.27
C GLY A 337 7.70 -22.04 -9.70
N VAL A 338 8.56 -22.75 -10.40
CA VAL A 338 9.82 -22.20 -10.94
C VAL A 338 9.97 -22.61 -12.39
N LYS A 339 10.27 -21.63 -13.24
CA LYS A 339 10.69 -21.85 -14.63
C LYS A 339 12.19 -21.57 -14.74
N VAL A 340 12.94 -22.52 -15.31
CA VAL A 340 14.40 -22.48 -15.45
C VAL A 340 14.74 -22.90 -16.88
N GLY A 341 14.89 -21.93 -17.77
CA GLY A 341 14.84 -22.23 -19.21
C GLY A 341 13.57 -23.03 -19.53
N ASP A 342 13.72 -24.05 -20.35
CA ASP A 342 12.60 -24.91 -20.77
C ASP A 342 12.05 -25.81 -19.65
N THR A 343 12.73 -25.90 -18.50
CA THR A 343 12.27 -26.74 -17.38
C THR A 343 11.28 -25.97 -16.50
N VAL A 344 10.05 -26.47 -16.40
CA VAL A 344 9.02 -25.93 -15.51
C VAL A 344 8.80 -26.88 -14.34
N VAL A 345 8.96 -26.37 -13.12
CA VAL A 345 8.49 -27.00 -11.89
C VAL A 345 7.12 -26.40 -11.56
N PRO A 346 6.04 -27.20 -11.55
CA PRO A 346 4.70 -26.69 -11.32
C PRO A 346 4.55 -26.11 -9.91
N CYS A 347 3.70 -25.10 -9.77
CA CYS A 347 3.36 -24.58 -8.45
C CYS A 347 2.37 -25.54 -7.77
N ARG A 348 2.59 -25.85 -6.49
CA ARG A 348 1.61 -26.63 -5.71
C ARG A 348 0.49 -25.70 -5.26
N VAL A 349 -0.76 -26.04 -5.59
CA VAL A 349 -1.94 -25.21 -5.34
C VAL A 349 -2.99 -25.95 -4.53
N LEU A 350 -3.68 -25.20 -3.67
CA LEU A 350 -4.92 -25.67 -3.05
C LEU A 350 -6.09 -25.31 -3.97
N LEU A 351 -6.93 -26.28 -4.29
CA LEU A 351 -8.11 -26.08 -5.13
C LEU A 351 -9.36 -25.86 -4.29
N CYS A 352 -10.32 -25.09 -4.83
CA CYS A 352 -11.66 -24.96 -4.28
C CYS A 352 -12.70 -25.00 -5.40
N ARG A 353 -13.89 -25.53 -5.06
CA ARG A 353 -15.05 -25.46 -5.94
C ARG A 353 -15.38 -24.00 -6.27
N ARG A 354 -15.55 -23.72 -7.56
CA ARG A 354 -15.99 -22.42 -8.03
C ARG A 354 -17.50 -22.28 -7.74
N ARG A 355 -17.87 -21.47 -6.75
CA ARG A 355 -19.25 -20.98 -6.66
C ARG A 355 -19.43 -19.89 -7.70
N GLU A 356 -20.15 -20.19 -8.78
CA GLU A 356 -20.63 -19.17 -9.72
C GLU A 356 -21.62 -18.27 -8.96
N GLY A 357 -21.17 -17.09 -8.49
CA GLY A 357 -22.08 -16.21 -7.74
C GLY A 357 -21.49 -15.00 -7.00
N PHE A 358 -20.19 -14.72 -7.03
CA PHE A 358 -19.67 -13.47 -6.44
C PHE A 358 -19.36 -12.44 -7.52
N VAL A 359 -20.28 -11.49 -7.67
CA VAL A 359 -20.08 -10.21 -8.36
C VAL A 359 -18.87 -9.51 -7.71
N ARG A 360 -17.81 -9.27 -8.49
CA ARG A 360 -16.75 -8.33 -8.11
C ARG A 360 -17.36 -6.93 -8.14
N ILE A 361 -17.65 -6.36 -6.98
CA ILE A 361 -17.74 -4.90 -6.85
C ILE A 361 -16.30 -4.39 -6.97
N ARG A 362 -16.08 -3.54 -7.99
CA ARG A 362 -14.79 -2.93 -8.30
C ARG A 362 -14.43 -1.83 -7.32
#